data_AF-A0A0F3IIV9-F1
#
_entry.id   AF-A0A0F3IIV9-F1
#
_cell.length_a   1.000
_cell.length_b   1.000
_cell.length_c   1.000
_cell.angle_alpha   90.00
_cell.angle_beta   90.00
_cell.angle_gamma   90.00
#
_symmetry.space_group_name_H-M   'P 1'
#
loop_
_entity.id
_entity.type
_entity.pdbx_description
1 polymer ?
#
loop_
_entity_poly.entity_id
_entity_poly.type
_entity_poly.pdbx_seq_one_letter_code
_entity_poly.pdbx_strand_id
1 'polypeptide(L)'
;MDITELRRQQLLEAQRQRVFETMAQGGTLVQILLQVAIYIETFLPGLRSSIMLLEHNGNRLYRMAAPSFPKVTAIDGVEIAKFAGCCAIAARSGERVMVEDMHHHPCWETCREFL
;
A
#
# COMPACT_ATOMS: atom_id res chain seq x y z
N MET A 1 -19.23 -28.96 -6.31
CA MET A 1 -17.89 -28.63 -5.76
C MET A 1 -17.33 -27.52 -6.62
N ASP A 2 -17.28 -26.29 -6.09
CA ASP A 2 -16.96 -25.10 -6.89
C ASP A 2 -15.45 -24.97 -7.08
N ILE A 3 -14.99 -25.23 -8.30
CA ILE A 3 -13.56 -25.18 -8.68
C ILE A 3 -13.00 -23.75 -8.53
N THR A 4 -13.86 -22.73 -8.50
CA THR A 4 -13.49 -21.31 -8.42
C THR A 4 -12.94 -20.93 -7.06
N GLU A 5 -13.62 -21.33 -5.97
CA GLU A 5 -13.19 -20.96 -4.61
C GLU A 5 -11.91 -21.69 -4.21
N LEU A 6 -11.76 -22.96 -4.60
CA LEU A 6 -10.54 -23.71 -4.37
C LEU A 6 -9.33 -23.07 -5.07
N ARG A 7 -9.48 -22.69 -6.35
CA ARG A 7 -8.42 -21.99 -7.10
C ARG A 7 -8.06 -20.66 -6.45
N ARG A 8 -9.05 -19.92 -5.94
CA ARG A 8 -8.82 -18.65 -5.23
C ARG A 8 -8.01 -18.87 -3.95
N GLN A 9 -8.35 -19.87 -3.14
CA GLN A 9 -7.61 -20.20 -1.93
C GLN A 9 -6.16 -20.59 -2.25
N GLN A 10 -5.95 -21.46 -3.24
CA GLN A 10 -4.61 -21.84 -3.69
C GLN A 10 -3.77 -20.65 -4.14
N LEU A 11 -4.38 -19.71 -4.88
CA LEU A 11 -3.70 -18.49 -5.32
C LEU A 11 -3.26 -17.62 -4.12
N LEU A 12 -4.14 -17.45 -3.13
CA LEU A 12 -3.83 -16.66 -1.93
C LEU A 12 -2.73 -17.30 -1.08
N GLU A 13 -2.77 -18.62 -0.92
CA GLU A 13 -1.73 -19.36 -0.22
C GLU A 13 -0.38 -19.24 -0.93
N ALA A 14 -0.36 -19.37 -2.26
CA ALA A 14 0.86 -19.22 -3.05
C ALA A 14 1.46 -17.81 -2.92
N GLN A 15 0.64 -16.75 -2.95
CA GLN A 15 1.14 -15.38 -2.77
C GLN A 15 1.65 -15.14 -1.35
N ARG A 16 0.95 -15.66 -0.34
CA ARG A 16 1.40 -15.58 1.06
C ARG A 16 2.74 -16.29 1.24
N GLN A 17 2.92 -17.44 0.61
CA GLN A 17 4.16 -18.19 0.68
C GLN A 17 5.34 -17.43 0.03
N ARG A 18 5.12 -16.75 -1.09
CA ARG A 18 6.17 -15.90 -1.71
C ARG A 18 6.70 -14.80 -0.79
N VAL A 19 5.84 -14.23 0.07
CA VAL A 19 6.30 -13.24 1.07
C VAL A 19 7.33 -13.90 1.99
N PHE A 20 7.01 -15.06 2.56
CA PHE A 20 7.90 -15.77 3.47
C PHE A 20 9.17 -16.30 2.79
N GLU A 21 9.06 -16.80 1.55
CA GLU A 21 10.21 -17.23 0.76
C GLU A 21 11.17 -16.07 0.49
N THR A 22 10.64 -14.91 0.09
CA THR A 22 11.44 -13.69 -0.14
C THR A 22 12.18 -13.28 1.15
N MET A 23 11.51 -13.34 2.30
CA MET A 23 12.14 -13.07 3.60
C MET A 23 13.24 -14.09 3.91
N ALA A 24 12.96 -15.39 3.77
CA ALA A 24 13.90 -16.47 4.08
C ALA A 24 15.15 -16.45 3.18
N GLN A 25 15.02 -15.98 1.94
CA GLN A 25 16.11 -15.85 0.98
C GLN A 25 16.93 -14.56 1.17
N GLY A 26 16.65 -13.75 2.19
CA GLY A 26 17.37 -12.50 2.43
C GLY A 26 16.99 -11.38 1.47
N GLY A 27 15.76 -11.40 0.94
CA GLY A 27 15.23 -10.34 0.10
C GLY A 27 15.24 -8.99 0.83
N THR A 28 15.43 -7.92 0.05
CA THR A 28 15.39 -6.55 0.57
C THR A 28 14.00 -6.20 1.11
N LEU A 29 13.92 -5.21 2.00
CA LEU A 29 12.64 -4.72 2.53
C LEU A 29 11.68 -4.32 1.41
N VAL A 30 12.17 -3.66 0.36
CA VAL A 30 11.38 -3.27 -0.82
C VAL A 30 10.75 -4.50 -1.48
N GLN A 31 11.53 -5.57 -1.70
CA GLN A 31 11.03 -6.80 -2.31
C GLN A 31 9.96 -7.47 -1.45
N ILE A 32 10.17 -7.52 -0.13
CA ILE A 32 9.20 -8.11 0.80
C ILE A 32 7.90 -7.31 0.79
N LEU A 33 7.97 -5.99 0.94
CA LEU A 33 6.78 -5.12 0.95
C LEU A 33 6.03 -5.16 -0.39
N LEU A 34 6.75 -5.33 -1.51
CA LEU A 34 6.13 -5.52 -2.82
C LEU A 34 5.30 -6.81 -2.88
N GLN A 35 5.82 -7.93 -2.33
CA GLN A 35 5.04 -9.18 -2.26
C GLN A 35 3.82 -9.03 -1.34
N VAL A 36 3.92 -8.31 -0.23
CA VAL A 36 2.79 -8.02 0.66
C VAL A 36 1.71 -7.22 -0.06
N ALA A 37 2.09 -6.19 -0.80
CA ALA A 37 1.15 -5.40 -1.60
C ALA A 37 0.45 -6.26 -2.68
N ILE A 38 1.19 -7.10 -3.39
CA ILE A 38 0.62 -8.03 -4.38
C ILE A 38 -0.36 -9.01 -3.73
N TYR A 39 -0.03 -9.54 -2.54
CA TYR A 39 -0.92 -10.41 -1.79
C TYR A 39 -2.25 -9.72 -1.45
N ILE A 40 -2.20 -8.46 -0.98
CA ILE A 40 -3.39 -7.67 -0.65
C ILE A 40 -4.28 -7.44 -1.88
N GLU A 41 -3.69 -7.08 -3.02
CA GLU A 41 -4.44 -6.89 -4.27
C GLU A 41 -5.00 -8.20 -4.84
N THR A 42 -4.32 -9.32 -4.59
CA THR A 42 -4.83 -10.65 -4.94
C THR A 42 -6.02 -11.06 -4.07
N PHE A 43 -6.00 -10.67 -2.79
CA PHE A 43 -7.07 -10.97 -1.83
C PHE A 43 -8.40 -10.31 -2.21
N LEU A 44 -8.35 -9.05 -2.68
CA LEU A 44 -9.52 -8.31 -3.10
C LEU A 44 -9.34 -7.78 -4.54
N PRO A 45 -9.85 -8.50 -5.56
CA PRO A 45 -9.75 -8.08 -6.95
C PRO A 45 -10.30 -6.67 -7.17
N GLY A 46 -9.54 -5.83 -7.87
CA GLY A 46 -9.90 -4.43 -8.13
C GLY A 46 -9.36 -3.44 -7.08
N LEU A 47 -8.87 -3.92 -5.94
CA LEU A 47 -8.17 -3.09 -4.97
C LEU A 47 -6.75 -2.75 -5.49
N ARG A 48 -6.31 -1.51 -5.25
CA ARG A 48 -4.92 -1.09 -5.42
C ARG A 48 -4.34 -0.82 -4.03
N SER A 49 -3.14 -1.29 -3.77
CA SER A 49 -2.48 -1.14 -2.48
C SER A 49 -1.14 -0.42 -2.60
N SER A 50 -0.84 0.42 -1.61
CA SER A 50 0.46 1.07 -1.49
C SER A 50 0.94 1.01 -0.05
N ILE A 51 2.21 0.69 0.14
CA ILE A 51 2.89 0.72 1.43
C ILE A 51 3.89 1.86 1.42
N MET A 52 3.80 2.72 2.43
CA MET A 52 4.69 3.86 2.64
C MET A 52 5.44 3.69 3.96
N LEU A 53 6.69 4.10 4.00
CA LEU A 53 7.49 4.18 5.21
C LEU A 53 7.60 5.62 5.69
N LEU A 54 7.50 5.75 7.00
CA LEU A 54 7.85 6.96 7.72
C LEU A 54 9.37 7.04 7.85
N GLU A 55 9.95 8.16 7.44
CA GLU A 55 11.36 8.47 7.66
C GLU A 55 11.68 8.48 9.17
N HIS A 56 12.93 8.21 9.52
CA HIS A 56 13.37 8.14 10.92
C HIS A 56 13.04 9.39 11.75
N ASN A 57 13.06 10.58 11.13
CA ASN A 57 12.72 11.84 11.79
C ASN A 57 11.21 12.05 11.99
N GLY A 58 10.36 11.15 11.50
CA GLY A 58 8.90 11.22 11.63
C GLY A 58 8.22 12.25 10.73
N ASN A 59 8.95 12.92 9.82
CA ASN A 59 8.43 14.08 9.10
C ASN A 59 8.07 13.78 7.64
N ARG A 60 8.60 12.72 7.05
CA ARG A 60 8.41 12.41 5.61
C ARG A 60 7.91 10.99 5.39
N LEU A 61 7.04 10.84 4.41
CA LEU A 61 6.59 9.54 3.91
C LEU A 61 7.26 9.22 2.57
N TYR A 62 7.77 8.00 2.44
CA TYR A 62 8.35 7.47 1.22
C TYR A 62 7.59 6.22 0.80
N ARG A 63 7.16 6.15 -0.46
CA ARG A 63 6.51 4.95 -0.97
C ARG A 63 7.55 3.86 -1.17
N MET A 64 7.22 2.65 -0.75
CA MET A 64 8.10 1.48 -0.87
C MET A 64 7.55 0.41 -1.81
N ALA A 65 6.22 0.25 -1.84
CA ALA A 65 5.56 -0.73 -2.69
C ALA A 65 4.22 -0.17 -3.15
N ALA A 66 3.95 -0.24 -4.46
CA ALA A 66 2.67 0.15 -5.05
C ALA A 66 2.52 -0.53 -6.43
N PRO A 67 2.31 -1.86 -6.48
CA PRO A 67 2.47 -2.68 -7.68
C PRO A 67 1.50 -2.32 -8.81
N SER A 68 0.24 -2.03 -8.48
CA SER A 68 -0.81 -1.68 -9.46
C SER A 68 -1.08 -0.19 -9.58
N PHE A 69 -0.33 0.65 -8.87
CA PHE A 69 -0.40 2.09 -9.08
C PHE A 69 0.40 2.46 -10.34
N PRO A 70 -0.05 3.47 -11.11
CA PRO A 70 0.79 4.06 -12.15
C PRO A 70 2.11 4.51 -11.51
N LYS A 71 3.17 4.66 -12.31
CA LYS A 71 4.43 5.28 -11.86
C LYS A 71 4.18 6.76 -11.56
N VAL A 72 3.51 7.05 -10.45
CA VAL A 72 3.34 8.40 -9.95
C VAL A 72 4.45 8.63 -8.94
N THR A 73 5.41 9.46 -9.32
CA THR A 73 6.59 9.82 -8.50
C THR A 73 6.26 10.88 -7.46
N ALA A 74 5.03 11.39 -7.46
CA ALA A 74 4.73 12.62 -6.75
C ALA A 74 4.62 12.42 -5.21
N ILE A 75 4.31 11.22 -4.69
CA ILE A 75 4.18 10.97 -3.23
C ILE A 75 5.49 10.50 -2.58
N ASP A 76 6.62 10.56 -3.29
CA ASP A 76 7.91 10.13 -2.75
C ASP A 76 8.57 11.29 -1.97
N GLY A 77 8.69 11.13 -0.64
CA GLY A 77 9.34 12.10 0.24
C GLY A 77 8.44 13.24 0.71
N VAL A 78 7.12 13.03 0.72
CA VAL A 78 6.15 14.06 1.10
C VAL A 78 6.25 14.40 2.59
N GLU A 79 6.29 15.70 2.90
CA GLU A 79 6.32 16.21 4.27
C GLU A 79 4.93 16.13 4.91
N ILE A 80 4.82 15.34 5.98
CA ILE A 80 3.56 15.03 6.65
C ILE A 80 2.89 16.28 7.21
N ALA A 81 3.65 17.28 7.65
CA ALA A 81 3.10 18.53 8.18
C ALA A 81 2.38 19.37 7.11
N LYS A 82 2.80 19.26 5.84
CA LYS A 82 2.27 20.05 4.72
C LYS A 82 1.28 19.27 3.86
N PHE A 83 1.20 17.95 4.07
CA PHE A 83 0.31 17.07 3.34
C PHE A 83 -0.93 16.73 4.17
N ALA A 84 -2.10 16.96 3.59
CA ALA A 84 -3.39 16.63 4.20
C ALA A 84 -4.02 15.35 3.61
N GLY A 85 -3.26 14.56 2.85
CA GLY A 85 -3.72 13.26 2.38
C GLY A 85 -3.94 12.25 3.51
N CYS A 86 -4.78 11.25 3.28
CA CYS A 86 -5.14 10.23 4.28
C CYS A 86 -3.92 9.56 4.93
N CYS A 87 -2.89 9.25 4.14
CA CYS A 87 -1.67 8.61 4.66
C CYS A 87 -0.91 9.53 5.63
N ALA A 88 -0.86 10.84 5.40
CA ALA A 88 -0.28 11.79 6.35
C ALA A 88 -1.13 11.92 7.61
N ILE A 89 -2.46 11.95 7.50
CA ILE A 89 -3.35 11.98 8.66
C ILE A 89 -3.14 10.72 9.52
N ALA A 90 -3.10 9.54 8.91
CA ALA A 90 -2.84 8.29 9.59
C ALA A 90 -1.44 8.28 10.24
N ALA A 91 -0.41 8.76 9.54
CA ALA A 91 0.95 8.83 10.08
C ALA A 91 1.08 9.79 11.27
N ARG A 92 0.36 10.93 11.29
CA ARG A 92 0.36 11.86 12.43
C ARG A 92 -0.43 11.36 13.63
N SER A 93 -1.61 10.81 13.38
CA SER A 93 -2.52 10.37 14.45
C SER A 93 -2.11 9.04 15.06
N GLY A 94 -1.42 8.18 14.30
CA GLY A 94 -1.20 6.79 14.70
C GLY A 94 -2.48 5.95 14.66
N GLU A 95 -3.57 6.48 14.11
CA GLU A 95 -4.88 5.85 14.06
C GLU A 95 -5.25 5.42 12.64
N ARG A 96 -6.17 4.45 12.56
CA ARG A 96 -6.71 4.00 11.27
C ARG A 96 -7.63 5.08 10.69
N VAL A 97 -7.28 5.58 9.52
CA VAL A 97 -8.11 6.50 8.72
C VAL A 97 -8.80 5.72 7.61
N MET A 98 -10.12 5.88 7.48
CA MET A 98 -10.92 5.31 6.39
C MET A 98 -11.74 6.44 5.75
N VAL A 99 -11.74 6.49 4.42
CA VAL A 99 -12.51 7.46 3.64
C VAL A 99 -13.39 6.68 2.68
N GLU A 100 -14.70 6.89 2.78
CA GLU A 100 -15.70 6.17 1.97
C GLU A 100 -15.67 6.61 0.50
N ASP A 101 -15.57 7.93 0.26
CA ASP A 101 -15.39 8.49 -1.08
C ASP A 101 -14.24 9.48 -1.10
N MET A 102 -13.17 9.06 -1.78
CA MET A 102 -11.97 9.86 -1.88
C MET A 102 -12.12 11.07 -2.81
N HIS A 103 -13.14 11.17 -3.67
CA HIS A 103 -13.31 12.31 -4.58
C HIS A 103 -13.93 13.54 -3.90
N HIS A 104 -14.69 13.33 -2.83
CA HIS A 104 -15.39 14.38 -2.09
C HIS A 104 -14.76 14.68 -0.74
N HIS A 105 -13.78 13.87 -0.30
CA HIS A 105 -13.12 14.09 0.96
C HIS A 105 -12.08 15.23 0.86
N PRO A 106 -11.94 16.11 1.87
CA PRO A 106 -10.98 17.22 1.83
C PRO A 106 -9.52 16.80 1.59
N CYS A 107 -9.17 15.56 1.93
CA CYS A 107 -7.85 14.99 1.64
C CYS A 107 -7.56 14.84 0.13
N TRP A 108 -8.61 14.86 -0.70
CA TRP A 108 -8.50 14.68 -2.15
C TRP A 108 -7.77 15.82 -2.81
N GLU A 109 -8.01 17.06 -2.38
CA GLU A 109 -7.40 18.24 -2.99
C GLU A 109 -5.88 18.14 -2.97
N THR A 110 -5.33 17.55 -1.90
CA THR A 110 -3.89 17.30 -1.77
C THR A 110 -3.45 15.96 -2.38
N CYS A 111 -4.34 15.03 -2.72
CA CYS A 111 -3.99 13.73 -3.30
C CYS A 111 -4.27 13.61 -4.80
N ARG A 112 -5.04 14.54 -5.39
CA ARG A 112 -5.53 14.48 -6.78
C ARG A 112 -4.42 14.51 -7.82
N GLU A 113 -3.32 15.20 -7.56
CA GLU A 113 -2.16 15.24 -8.46
C GLU A 113 -1.33 13.94 -8.40
N PHE A 114 -1.66 13.05 -7.48
CA PHE A 114 -0.84 11.92 -7.07
C PHE A 114 -1.45 10.53 -7.37
N LEU A 115 -2.68 10.48 -7.88
CA LEU A 115 -3.48 9.27 -8.15
C LEU A 115 -3.95 9.23 -9.60
#